data_AF-A0A2R6T6L6-F1
#
_entry.id   AF-A0A2R6T6L6-F1
#
_cell.length_a   1.000
_cell.length_b   1.000
_cell.length_c   1.000
_cell.angle_alpha   90.00
_cell.angle_beta   90.00
_cell.angle_gamma   90.00
#
_symmetry.space_group_name_H-M   'P 1'
#
loop_
_entity.id
_entity.type
_entity.pdbx_description
1 polymer ?
#
loop_
_entity_poly.entity_id
_entity_poly.type
_entity_poly.pdbx_seq_one_letter_code
_entity_poly.pdbx_strand_id
1 'polypeptide(L)'
;MTTNRVKERSIKYILLSIAIISTSIVFFIFAFLIKESLPAFQEIGLNLFSFKWHVQNGSFGLAPAILGTLLVTFVALIIVIPIGISSALFLSEIASPKTRNILKPLIELLSGIPSIVYGFIGIVIFVPYIGDKFNLLSGYTILTGGVVLGIMALPIVISISDDAIQSVPDEMKNASLALGATKWETMKNVTLPAAISGVSTSIILGAEDGVSGLDDVGVEIGRPI
;
A
#
# COMPACT_ATOMS: atom_id res chain seq x y z
N MET A 1 34.46 -24.97 -27.02
CA MET A 1 33.31 -25.42 -26.19
C MET A 1 33.56 -25.40 -24.68
N THR A 2 34.80 -25.32 -24.18
CA THR A 2 35.13 -25.37 -22.74
C THR A 2 35.12 -24.01 -22.02
N THR A 3 35.36 -22.90 -22.71
CA THR A 3 35.41 -21.54 -22.15
C THR A 3 34.06 -21.03 -21.64
N ASN A 4 32.94 -21.46 -22.23
CA ASN A 4 31.60 -21.09 -21.77
C ASN A 4 31.26 -21.72 -20.41
N ARG A 5 31.72 -22.94 -20.14
CA ARG A 5 31.41 -23.64 -18.87
C ARG A 5 32.09 -23.01 -17.66
N VAL A 6 33.29 -22.42 -17.84
CA VAL A 6 33.99 -21.71 -16.75
C VAL A 6 33.32 -20.37 -16.46
N LYS A 7 32.95 -19.62 -17.49
CA LYS A 7 32.19 -18.36 -17.33
C LYS A 7 30.82 -18.59 -16.68
N GLU A 8 30.09 -19.61 -17.13
CA GLU A 8 28.79 -19.99 -16.58
C GLU A 8 28.90 -20.40 -15.10
N ARG A 9 29.94 -21.16 -14.74
CA ARG A 9 30.21 -21.56 -13.36
C ARG A 9 30.58 -20.38 -12.48
N SER A 10 31.37 -19.41 -12.97
CA SER A 10 31.67 -18.17 -12.25
C SER A 10 30.43 -17.31 -12.02
N ILE A 11 29.59 -17.14 -13.05
CA ILE A 11 28.32 -16.40 -12.93
C ILE A 11 27.42 -17.06 -11.89
N LYS A 12 27.31 -18.40 -11.91
CA LYS A 12 26.52 -19.15 -10.93
C LYS A 12 27.01 -18.92 -9.49
N TYR A 13 28.32 -18.95 -9.24
CA TYR A 13 28.86 -18.68 -7.91
C TYR A 13 28.66 -17.24 -7.46
N ILE A 14 28.75 -16.27 -8.37
CA ILE A 14 28.50 -14.86 -8.06
C ILE A 14 27.03 -14.66 -7.68
N LEU A 15 26.09 -15.14 -8.51
CA LEU A 15 24.65 -15.05 -8.22
C LEU A 15 24.27 -15.76 -6.92
N LEU A 16 24.84 -16.94 -6.67
CA LEU A 16 24.62 -17.69 -5.45
C LEU A 16 25.20 -16.97 -4.22
N SER A 17 26.36 -16.33 -4.34
CA SER A 17 26.94 -15.53 -3.26
C SER A 17 26.08 -14.32 -2.94
N ILE A 18 25.58 -13.60 -3.96
CA ILE A 18 24.69 -12.45 -3.77
C ILE A 18 23.39 -12.90 -3.09
N ALA A 19 22.79 -14.02 -3.54
CA ALA A 19 21.59 -14.57 -2.92
C ALA A 19 21.83 -14.95 -1.44
N ILE A 20 22.94 -15.63 -1.13
CA ILE A 20 23.30 -15.98 0.25
C ILE A 20 23.51 -14.74 1.10
N ILE A 21 24.22 -13.72 0.59
CA ILE A 21 24.46 -12.48 1.32
C ILE A 21 23.12 -11.76 1.60
N SER A 22 22.26 -11.62 0.60
CA SER A 22 20.94 -10.99 0.76
C SER A 22 20.07 -11.72 1.79
N THR A 23 19.93 -13.04 1.68
CA THR A 23 19.17 -13.84 2.65
C THR A 23 19.80 -13.77 4.05
N SER A 24 21.12 -13.76 4.15
CA SER A 24 21.83 -13.66 5.44
C SER A 24 21.55 -12.32 6.11
N ILE A 25 21.57 -11.21 5.37
CA ILE A 25 21.26 -9.88 5.92
C ILE A 25 19.84 -9.86 6.50
N VAL A 26 18.84 -10.36 5.76
CA VAL A 26 17.45 -10.44 6.23
C VAL A 26 17.38 -11.30 7.50
N PHE A 27 18.05 -12.45 7.52
CA PHE A 27 18.11 -13.32 8.68
C PHE A 27 18.71 -12.60 9.91
N PHE A 28 19.81 -11.86 9.73
CA PHE A 28 20.42 -11.09 10.82
C PHE A 28 19.53 -9.97 11.34
N ILE A 29 18.78 -9.29 10.46
CA ILE A 29 17.79 -8.29 10.87
C ILE A 29 16.73 -8.95 11.77
N PHE A 30 16.16 -10.08 11.36
CA PHE A 30 15.20 -10.81 12.19
C PHE A 30 15.79 -11.26 13.53
N ALA A 31 16.99 -11.83 13.52
CA ALA A 31 17.66 -12.27 14.74
C ALA A 31 17.94 -11.10 15.71
N PHE A 32 18.34 -9.95 15.16
CA PHE A 32 18.55 -8.73 15.92
C PHE A 32 17.25 -8.20 16.54
N LEU A 33 16.15 -8.15 15.78
CA LEU A 33 14.85 -7.73 16.28
C LEU A 33 14.31 -8.63 17.40
N ILE A 34 14.50 -9.96 17.28
CA ILE A 34 14.12 -10.90 18.35
C ILE A 34 14.96 -10.61 19.60
N LYS A 35 16.28 -10.45 19.45
CA LYS A 35 17.16 -10.17 20.58
C LYS A 35 16.76 -8.87 21.30
N GLU A 36 16.45 -7.82 20.55
CA GLU A 36 16.13 -6.51 21.10
C GLU A 36 14.71 -6.42 21.66
N SER A 37 13.79 -7.28 21.22
CA SER A 37 12.44 -7.36 21.79
C SER A 37 12.35 -8.21 23.06
N LEU A 38 13.33 -9.09 23.34
CA LEU A 38 13.33 -9.95 24.54
C LEU A 38 13.18 -9.19 25.87
N PRO A 39 13.89 -8.06 26.12
CA PRO A 39 13.73 -7.31 27.37
C PRO A 39 12.28 -6.86 27.60
N ALA A 40 11.58 -6.41 26.57
CA ALA A 40 10.18 -6.00 26.67
C ALA A 40 9.28 -7.19 27.07
N PHE A 41 9.51 -8.38 26.51
CA PHE A 41 8.79 -9.60 26.88
C PHE A 41 9.07 -10.05 28.31
N GLN A 42 10.28 -9.82 28.82
CA GLN A 42 10.65 -10.18 30.19
C GLN A 42 10.04 -9.25 31.23
N GLU A 43 9.96 -7.95 30.95
CA GLU A 43 9.39 -6.96 31.87
C GLU A 43 7.86 -6.97 31.91
N ILE A 44 7.21 -7.10 30.75
CA ILE A 44 5.75 -6.91 30.61
C ILE A 44 5.01 -8.25 30.41
N GLY A 45 5.68 -9.28 29.90
CA GLY A 45 5.08 -10.60 29.62
C GLY A 45 3.97 -10.55 28.57
N LEU A 46 3.01 -11.47 28.62
CA LEU A 46 1.85 -11.51 27.70
C LEU A 46 0.93 -10.27 27.82
N ASN A 47 1.11 -9.47 28.87
CA ASN A 47 0.40 -8.20 29.05
C ASN A 47 0.84 -7.14 28.00
N LEU A 48 1.89 -7.41 27.22
CA LEU A 48 2.26 -6.66 26.02
C LEU A 48 1.11 -6.58 25.02
N PHE A 49 0.25 -7.59 24.92
CA PHE A 49 -0.92 -7.55 24.02
C PHE A 49 -2.15 -6.93 24.66
N SER A 50 -1.99 -6.24 25.80
CA SER A 50 -3.08 -5.51 26.44
C SER A 50 -3.52 -4.32 25.58
N PHE A 51 -4.79 -3.95 25.74
CA PHE A 51 -5.37 -2.73 25.17
C PHE A 51 -5.03 -1.47 26.00
N LYS A 52 -4.39 -1.65 27.16
CA LYS A 52 -4.05 -0.54 28.05
C LYS A 52 -2.77 0.12 27.57
N TRP A 53 -2.90 1.36 27.10
CA TRP A 53 -1.78 2.26 26.86
C TRP A 53 -1.84 3.39 27.89
N HIS A 54 -0.99 3.32 28.92
CA HIS A 54 -0.87 4.37 29.94
C HIS A 54 0.60 4.74 30.12
N VAL A 55 0.98 5.85 29.49
CA VAL A 55 2.34 6.41 29.56
C VAL A 55 2.72 6.74 31.01
N GLN A 56 1.77 7.25 31.80
CA GLN A 56 2.00 7.66 33.19
C GLN A 56 2.27 6.50 34.16
N ASN A 57 1.73 5.31 33.88
CA ASN A 57 1.89 4.13 34.73
C ASN A 57 2.93 3.13 34.17
N GLY A 58 3.64 3.49 33.10
CA GLY A 58 4.60 2.61 32.43
C GLY A 58 3.97 1.35 31.81
N SER A 59 2.65 1.35 31.55
CA SER A 59 1.98 0.20 30.94
C SER A 59 1.79 0.42 29.45
N PHE A 60 2.55 -0.31 28.63
CA PHE A 60 2.54 -0.19 27.17
C PHE A 60 1.94 -1.44 26.54
N GLY A 61 0.75 -1.28 25.97
CA GLY A 61 0.07 -2.31 25.18
C GLY A 61 0.32 -2.15 23.69
N LEU A 62 0.69 -3.24 23.01
CA LEU A 62 0.88 -3.33 21.57
C LEU A 62 -0.45 -3.34 20.79
N ALA A 63 -1.53 -3.81 21.43
CA ALA A 63 -2.82 -4.02 20.74
C ALA A 63 -3.43 -2.75 20.14
N PRO A 64 -3.42 -1.57 20.79
CA PRO A 64 -3.93 -0.35 20.19
C PRO A 64 -3.13 0.10 18.96
N ALA A 65 -1.81 -0.12 18.94
CA ALA A 65 -0.98 0.22 17.79
C ALA A 65 -1.34 -0.67 16.58
N ILE A 66 -1.39 -1.99 16.79
CA ILE A 66 -1.75 -2.95 15.72
C ILE A 66 -3.17 -2.67 15.20
N LEU A 67 -4.14 -2.53 16.11
CA LEU A 67 -5.53 -2.33 15.72
C LEU A 67 -5.76 -0.96 15.11
N GLY A 68 -5.07 0.08 15.57
CA GLY A 68 -5.11 1.42 14.97
C GLY A 68 -4.69 1.36 13.51
N THR A 69 -3.52 0.80 13.22
CA THR A 69 -3.02 0.67 11.84
C THR A 69 -3.93 -0.19 10.98
N LEU A 70 -4.42 -1.33 11.50
CA LEU A 70 -5.34 -2.20 10.76
C LEU A 70 -6.66 -1.50 10.41
N LEU A 71 -7.26 -0.78 11.37
CA LEU A 71 -8.53 -0.08 11.16
C LEU A 71 -8.38 1.10 10.20
N VAL A 72 -7.31 1.88 10.33
CA VAL A 72 -6.98 2.99 9.42
C VAL A 72 -6.78 2.47 8.00
N THR A 73 -5.98 1.40 7.84
CA THR A 73 -5.74 0.76 6.54
C THR A 73 -7.04 0.20 5.97
N PHE A 74 -7.89 -0.42 6.79
CA PHE A 74 -9.17 -0.96 6.35
C PHE A 74 -10.10 0.13 5.79
N VAL A 75 -10.22 1.27 6.50
CA VAL A 75 -11.00 2.42 6.01
C VAL A 75 -10.42 2.96 4.70
N ALA A 76 -9.10 3.03 4.59
CA ALA A 76 -8.44 3.49 3.37
C ALA A 76 -8.72 2.55 2.18
N LEU A 77 -8.64 1.23 2.38
CA LEU A 77 -8.93 0.23 1.34
C LEU A 77 -10.36 0.31 0.83
N ILE A 78 -11.34 0.58 1.71
CA ILE A 78 -12.74 0.79 1.30
C ILE A 78 -12.87 1.95 0.30
N ILE A 79 -12.03 2.98 0.43
CA ILE A 79 -12.05 4.16 -0.45
C ILE A 79 -11.23 3.89 -1.71
N VAL A 80 -10.01 3.37 -1.54
CA VAL A 80 -9.00 3.22 -2.58
C VAL A 80 -9.36 2.14 -3.58
N ILE A 81 -9.85 0.99 -3.14
CA ILE A 81 -10.17 -0.13 -4.03
C ILE A 81 -11.21 0.28 -5.09
N PRO A 82 -12.40 0.81 -4.73
CA PRO A 82 -13.39 1.17 -5.74
C PRO A 82 -12.94 2.35 -6.60
N ILE A 83 -12.39 3.41 -6.02
CA ILE A 83 -12.02 4.62 -6.77
C ILE A 83 -10.79 4.36 -7.65
N GLY A 84 -9.78 3.69 -7.09
CA GLY A 84 -8.51 3.39 -7.75
C GLY A 84 -8.69 2.43 -8.92
N ILE A 85 -9.35 1.28 -8.70
CA ILE A 85 -9.59 0.29 -9.76
C ILE A 85 -10.52 0.86 -10.84
N SER A 86 -11.56 1.60 -10.47
CA SER A 86 -12.45 2.21 -11.46
C SER A 86 -11.73 3.24 -12.32
N SER A 87 -10.86 4.06 -11.71
CA SER A 87 -10.06 5.04 -12.44
C SER A 87 -9.03 4.37 -13.34
N ALA A 88 -8.40 3.28 -12.88
CA ALA A 88 -7.46 2.50 -13.68
C ALA A 88 -8.15 1.80 -14.87
N LEU A 89 -9.33 1.20 -14.67
CA LEU A 89 -10.15 0.63 -15.74
C LEU A 89 -10.57 1.70 -16.75
N PHE A 90 -11.00 2.88 -16.28
CA PHE A 90 -11.31 3.98 -17.17
C PHE A 90 -10.10 4.40 -18.01
N LEU A 91 -8.93 4.57 -17.37
CA LEU A 91 -7.71 5.02 -18.02
C LEU A 91 -7.18 4.03 -19.07
N SER A 92 -7.32 2.73 -18.81
CA SER A 92 -6.79 1.66 -19.66
C SER A 92 -7.75 1.23 -20.78
N GLU A 93 -9.06 1.18 -20.52
CA GLU A 93 -10.03 0.57 -21.45
C GLU A 93 -10.97 1.57 -22.11
N ILE A 94 -11.20 2.75 -21.50
CA ILE A 94 -12.21 3.72 -21.95
C ILE A 94 -11.57 5.01 -22.45
N ALA A 95 -10.48 5.46 -21.83
CA ALA A 95 -9.86 6.75 -22.11
C ALA A 95 -9.27 6.79 -23.53
N SER A 96 -9.44 7.93 -24.20
CA SER A 96 -8.77 8.16 -25.48
C SER A 96 -7.25 8.24 -25.29
N PRO A 97 -6.44 7.94 -26.32
CA PRO A 97 -4.98 8.04 -26.23
C PRO A 97 -4.50 9.41 -25.76
N LYS A 98 -5.18 10.50 -26.18
CA LYS A 98 -4.86 11.87 -25.75
C LYS A 98 -5.13 12.07 -24.26
N THR A 99 -6.29 11.62 -23.79
CA THR A 99 -6.68 11.73 -22.38
C THR A 99 -5.70 10.96 -21.51
N ARG A 100 -5.36 9.73 -21.91
CA ARG A 100 -4.41 8.91 -21.17
C ARG A 100 -3.02 9.55 -21.10
N ASN A 101 -2.49 10.03 -22.23
CA ASN A 101 -1.17 10.65 -22.29
C ASN A 101 -1.04 11.93 -21.44
N ILE A 102 -2.17 12.49 -20.97
CA ILE A 102 -2.19 13.62 -20.03
C ILE A 102 -2.42 13.12 -18.61
N LEU A 103 -3.43 12.29 -18.37
CA LEU A 103 -3.81 11.87 -17.03
C LEU A 103 -2.78 10.93 -16.39
N LYS A 104 -2.23 9.97 -17.14
CA LYS A 104 -1.28 9.00 -16.58
C LYS A 104 -0.03 9.68 -16.01
N PRO A 105 0.68 10.56 -16.76
CA PRO A 105 1.81 11.30 -16.19
C PRO A 105 1.41 12.19 -15.01
N LEU A 106 0.22 12.81 -15.01
CA LEU A 106 -0.24 13.60 -13.87
C LEU A 106 -0.44 12.74 -12.62
N ILE A 107 -1.01 11.55 -12.76
CA ILE A 107 -1.18 10.60 -11.65
C ILE A 107 0.18 10.14 -11.13
N GLU A 108 1.14 9.85 -12.01
CA GLU A 108 2.51 9.50 -11.61
C GLU A 108 3.22 10.66 -10.91
N LEU A 109 3.03 11.90 -11.38
CA LEU A 109 3.54 13.09 -10.71
C LEU A 109 2.93 13.28 -9.32
N LEU A 110 1.64 12.97 -9.14
CA LEU A 110 1.00 12.98 -7.82
C LEU A 110 1.63 11.93 -6.89
N SER A 111 1.98 10.75 -7.40
CA SER A 111 2.71 9.74 -6.60
C SER A 111 4.13 10.17 -6.21
N GLY A 112 4.70 11.16 -6.91
CA GLY A 112 5.99 11.75 -6.57
C GLY A 112 5.94 12.81 -5.47
N ILE A 113 4.74 13.20 -5.00
CA ILE A 113 4.61 14.14 -3.88
C ILE A 113 5.06 13.44 -2.60
N PRO A 114 5.99 14.02 -1.82
CA PRO A 114 6.46 13.41 -0.58
C PRO A 114 5.31 13.12 0.39
N SER A 115 5.36 11.93 1.01
CA SER A 115 4.39 11.45 2.00
C SER A 115 4.09 12.48 3.11
N ILE A 116 5.12 13.12 3.65
CA ILE A 116 5.04 14.15 4.69
C ILE A 116 4.08 15.30 4.33
N VAL A 117 3.98 15.66 3.04
CA VAL A 117 3.12 16.75 2.57
C VAL A 117 1.66 16.36 2.72
N TYR A 118 1.30 15.15 2.30
CA TYR A 118 -0.06 14.64 2.44
C TYR A 118 -0.47 14.49 3.91
N GLY A 119 0.44 14.01 4.77
CA GLY A 119 0.13 13.85 6.19
C GLY A 119 -0.04 15.20 6.89
N PHE A 120 0.79 16.19 6.55
CA PHE A 120 0.63 17.56 7.03
C PHE A 120 -0.70 18.18 6.59
N ILE A 121 -1.10 18.00 5.32
CA ILE A 121 -2.42 18.39 4.83
C ILE A 121 -3.53 17.67 5.61
N GLY A 122 -3.34 16.39 5.92
CA GLY A 122 -4.20 15.59 6.79
C GLY A 122 -4.45 16.27 8.14
N ILE A 123 -3.38 16.70 8.82
CA ILE A 123 -3.48 17.36 10.11
C ILE A 123 -4.10 18.75 10.01
N VAL A 124 -3.66 19.57 9.04
CA VAL A 124 -4.07 20.98 8.98
C VAL A 124 -5.49 21.14 8.46
N ILE A 125 -5.96 20.24 7.59
CA ILE A 125 -7.25 20.37 6.92
C ILE A 125 -8.23 19.29 7.40
N PHE A 126 -7.87 18.02 7.31
CA PHE A 126 -8.83 16.93 7.56
C PHE A 126 -9.15 16.74 9.03
N VAL A 127 -8.18 16.86 9.93
CA VAL A 127 -8.41 16.80 11.39
C VAL A 127 -9.43 17.85 11.84
N PRO A 128 -9.24 19.17 11.64
CA PRO A 128 -10.24 20.15 12.08
C PRO A 128 -11.58 19.97 11.35
N TYR A 129 -11.57 19.68 10.05
CA TYR A 129 -12.80 19.45 9.29
C TYR A 129 -13.66 18.31 9.85
N ILE A 130 -13.04 17.16 10.16
CA ILE A 130 -13.75 16.01 10.73
C ILE A 130 -14.14 16.29 12.19
N GLY A 131 -13.26 16.94 12.96
CA GLY A 131 -13.55 17.36 14.33
C GLY A 131 -14.82 18.21 14.43
N ASP A 132 -14.90 19.26 13.61
CA ASP A 132 -16.04 20.18 13.59
C ASP A 132 -17.31 19.52 13.06
N LYS A 133 -17.19 18.75 11.97
CA LYS A 133 -18.35 18.12 11.31
C LYS A 133 -19.04 17.07 12.17
N PHE A 134 -18.28 16.34 12.98
CA PHE A 134 -18.79 15.29 13.87
C PHE A 134 -18.89 15.73 15.34
N ASN A 135 -18.63 17.01 15.65
CA ASN A 135 -18.61 17.56 17.02
C ASN A 135 -17.73 16.73 17.99
N LEU A 136 -16.53 16.36 17.54
CA LEU A 136 -15.59 15.55 18.32
C LEU A 136 -14.61 16.46 19.09
N LEU A 137 -14.15 15.98 20.25
CA LEU A 137 -13.11 16.66 21.05
C LEU A 137 -11.78 16.80 20.30
N SER A 138 -11.54 15.91 19.34
CA SER A 138 -10.32 15.82 18.54
C SER A 138 -10.66 15.17 17.20
N GLY A 139 -10.13 15.74 16.12
CA GLY A 139 -10.27 15.17 14.77
C GLY A 139 -9.27 14.05 14.46
N TYR A 140 -8.40 13.68 15.41
CA TYR A 140 -7.45 12.57 15.26
C TYR A 140 -8.15 11.23 15.41
N THR A 141 -8.92 10.87 14.39
CA THR A 141 -9.76 9.65 14.37
C THR A 141 -9.32 8.68 13.30
N ILE A 142 -9.66 7.41 13.48
CA ILE A 142 -9.45 6.34 12.48
C ILE A 142 -9.99 6.75 11.10
N LEU A 143 -11.13 7.46 11.06
CA LEU A 143 -11.72 7.94 9.82
C LEU A 143 -10.80 8.96 9.13
N THR A 144 -10.29 9.94 9.87
CA THR A 144 -9.35 10.94 9.35
C THR A 144 -8.10 10.28 8.79
N GLY A 145 -7.51 9.34 9.55
CA GLY A 145 -6.34 8.59 9.10
C GLY A 145 -6.62 7.78 7.85
N GLY A 146 -7.74 7.05 7.81
CA GLY A 146 -8.11 6.23 6.66
C GLY A 146 -8.39 7.05 5.41
N VAL A 147 -8.98 8.25 5.53
CA VAL A 147 -9.19 9.16 4.40
C VAL A 147 -7.86 9.69 3.88
N VAL A 148 -6.97 10.15 4.76
CA VAL A 148 -5.65 10.68 4.37
C VAL A 148 -4.79 9.59 3.71
N LEU A 149 -4.70 8.41 4.34
CA LEU A 149 -4.04 7.23 3.76
C LEU A 149 -4.63 6.88 2.41
N GLY A 150 -5.97 6.89 2.30
CA GLY A 150 -6.65 6.61 1.05
C GLY A 150 -6.24 7.57 -0.07
N ILE A 151 -6.19 8.88 0.22
CA ILE A 151 -5.77 9.90 -0.75
C ILE A 151 -4.32 9.70 -1.18
N MET A 152 -3.43 9.35 -0.24
CA MET A 152 -2.02 9.06 -0.54
C MET A 152 -1.85 7.81 -1.42
N ALA A 153 -2.59 6.75 -1.13
CA ALA A 153 -2.50 5.47 -1.83
C ALA A 153 -3.11 5.52 -3.24
N LEU A 154 -4.06 6.43 -3.50
CA LEU A 154 -4.81 6.50 -4.76
C LEU A 154 -3.90 6.59 -6.01
N PRO A 155 -2.94 7.52 -6.11
CA PRO A 155 -2.12 7.65 -7.32
C PRO A 155 -1.32 6.38 -7.64
N ILE A 156 -0.78 5.72 -6.62
CA ILE A 156 -0.02 4.46 -6.76
C ILE A 156 -0.94 3.34 -7.24
N VAL A 157 -2.10 3.16 -6.60
CA VAL A 157 -3.06 2.12 -6.97
C VAL A 157 -3.58 2.33 -8.39
N ILE A 158 -3.91 3.58 -8.77
CA ILE A 158 -4.38 3.89 -10.12
C ILE A 158 -3.29 3.60 -11.16
N SER A 159 -2.07 4.08 -10.91
CA SER A 159 -0.99 3.95 -11.89
C SER A 159 -0.62 2.48 -12.12
N ILE A 160 -0.34 1.72 -11.05
CA ILE A 160 0.09 0.33 -11.17
C ILE A 160 -1.06 -0.57 -11.65
N SER A 161 -2.31 -0.28 -11.25
CA SER A 161 -3.46 -1.00 -11.80
C SER A 161 -3.66 -0.73 -13.29
N ASP A 162 -3.46 0.49 -13.79
CA ASP A 162 -3.51 0.79 -15.23
C ASP A 162 -2.47 -0.02 -16.00
N ASP A 163 -1.23 -0.11 -15.48
CA ASP A 163 -0.17 -0.90 -16.12
C ASP A 163 -0.49 -2.40 -16.11
N ALA A 164 -1.03 -2.90 -15.00
CA ALA A 164 -1.50 -4.28 -14.89
C ALA A 164 -2.61 -4.60 -15.89
N ILE A 165 -3.60 -3.71 -16.02
CA ILE A 165 -4.71 -3.89 -16.96
C ILE A 165 -4.22 -3.83 -18.42
N GLN A 166 -3.26 -2.97 -18.74
CA GLN A 166 -2.68 -2.90 -20.08
C GLN A 166 -1.79 -4.07 -20.45
N SER A 167 -1.25 -4.79 -19.46
CA SER A 167 -0.50 -6.01 -19.73
C SER A 167 -1.37 -7.15 -20.26
N VAL A 168 -2.70 -7.05 -20.15
CA VAL A 168 -3.64 -8.04 -20.67
C VAL A 168 -3.64 -8.00 -22.20
N PRO A 169 -3.34 -9.11 -22.90
CA PRO A 169 -3.28 -9.14 -24.35
C PRO A 169 -4.59 -8.73 -25.03
N ASP A 170 -4.51 -7.93 -26.08
CA ASP A 170 -5.68 -7.46 -26.84
C ASP A 170 -6.42 -8.61 -27.53
N GLU A 171 -5.75 -9.73 -27.84
CA GLU A 171 -6.38 -10.92 -28.39
C GLU A 171 -7.46 -11.46 -27.45
N MET A 172 -7.23 -11.45 -26.14
CA MET A 172 -8.21 -11.91 -25.15
C MET A 172 -9.45 -11.01 -25.14
N LYS A 173 -9.25 -9.70 -25.28
CA LYS A 173 -10.32 -8.70 -25.29
C LYS A 173 -11.14 -8.79 -26.57
N ASN A 174 -10.47 -8.87 -27.72
CA ASN A 174 -11.11 -9.00 -29.03
C ASN A 174 -11.86 -10.32 -29.19
N ALA A 175 -11.35 -11.43 -28.63
CA ALA A 175 -12.04 -12.72 -28.60
C ALA A 175 -13.37 -12.63 -27.81
N SER A 176 -13.35 -11.98 -26.64
CA SER A 176 -14.56 -11.74 -25.85
C SER A 176 -15.62 -10.95 -26.62
N LEU A 177 -15.21 -9.86 -27.27
CA LEU A 177 -16.10 -9.04 -28.08
C LEU A 177 -16.66 -9.80 -29.30
N ALA A 178 -15.85 -10.65 -29.94
CA ALA A 178 -16.27 -11.48 -31.07
C ALA A 178 -17.31 -12.55 -30.68
N LEU A 179 -17.33 -12.97 -29.40
CA LEU A 179 -18.36 -13.84 -28.84
C LEU A 179 -19.67 -13.10 -28.50
N GLY A 180 -19.76 -11.81 -28.82
CA GLY A 180 -20.95 -10.99 -28.58
C GLY A 180 -21.00 -10.34 -27.19
N ALA A 181 -19.92 -10.41 -26.42
CA ALA A 181 -19.85 -9.73 -25.13
C ALA A 181 -19.79 -8.20 -25.30
N THR A 182 -20.37 -7.48 -24.34
CA THR A 182 -20.21 -6.02 -24.27
C THR A 182 -18.83 -5.63 -23.74
N LYS A 183 -18.46 -4.35 -23.92
CA LYS A 183 -17.21 -3.80 -23.35
C LYS A 183 -17.18 -3.95 -21.82
N TRP A 184 -18.31 -3.72 -21.15
CA TRP A 184 -18.40 -3.88 -19.69
C TRP A 184 -18.20 -5.33 -19.26
N GLU A 185 -18.83 -6.28 -19.94
CA GLU A 185 -18.66 -7.71 -19.66
C GLU A 185 -17.23 -8.16 -19.93
N THR A 186 -16.59 -7.65 -20.98
CA THR A 186 -15.19 -7.94 -21.29
C THR A 186 -14.26 -7.41 -20.19
N MET A 187 -14.44 -6.15 -19.76
CA MET A 187 -13.65 -5.57 -18.67
C MET A 187 -13.83 -6.36 -17.37
N LYS A 188 -15.07 -6.70 -16.99
CA LYS A 188 -15.40 -7.36 -15.73
C LYS A 188 -14.98 -8.84 -15.71
N ASN A 189 -15.20 -9.57 -16.80
CA ASN A 189 -15.08 -11.04 -16.82
C ASN A 189 -13.78 -11.54 -17.46
N VAL A 190 -13.07 -10.69 -18.21
CA VAL A 190 -11.83 -11.08 -18.91
C VAL A 190 -10.66 -10.23 -18.43
N THR A 191 -10.75 -8.91 -18.61
CA THR A 191 -9.61 -8.02 -18.35
C THR A 191 -9.26 -7.95 -16.86
N LEU A 192 -10.22 -7.64 -16.00
CA LEU A 192 -9.98 -7.47 -14.57
C LEU A 192 -9.51 -8.78 -13.88
N PRO A 193 -10.10 -9.96 -14.18
CA PRO A 193 -9.59 -11.23 -13.65
C PRO A 193 -8.19 -11.57 -14.16
N ALA A 194 -7.87 -11.26 -15.42
CA ALA A 194 -6.53 -11.49 -15.97
C ALA A 194 -5.48 -10.58 -15.34
N ALA A 195 -5.85 -9.34 -14.97
CA ALA A 195 -4.97 -8.35 -14.35
C ALA A 195 -4.88 -8.47 -12.81
N ILE A 196 -5.57 -9.44 -12.19
CA ILE A 196 -5.77 -9.45 -10.73
C ILE A 196 -4.48 -9.51 -9.92
N SER A 197 -3.43 -10.17 -10.43
CA SER A 197 -2.13 -10.23 -9.75
C SER A 197 -1.46 -8.86 -9.67
N GLY A 198 -1.49 -8.09 -10.77
CA GLY A 198 -0.97 -6.71 -10.79
C GLY A 198 -1.85 -5.73 -10.02
N VAL A 199 -3.19 -5.83 -10.14
CA VAL A 199 -4.12 -5.01 -9.34
C VAL A 199 -3.95 -5.26 -7.85
N SER A 200 -3.83 -6.52 -7.42
CA SER A 200 -3.60 -6.85 -6.01
C SER A 200 -2.26 -6.29 -5.52
N THR A 201 -1.22 -6.39 -6.34
CA THR A 201 0.11 -5.82 -6.04
C THR A 201 0.04 -4.30 -5.88
N SER A 202 -0.73 -3.61 -6.74
CA SER A 202 -0.92 -2.17 -6.64
C SER A 202 -1.53 -1.75 -5.30
N ILE A 203 -2.54 -2.49 -4.82
CA ILE A 203 -3.24 -2.21 -3.57
C ILE A 203 -2.29 -2.41 -2.38
N ILE A 204 -1.49 -3.47 -2.40
CA ILE A 204 -0.50 -3.74 -1.35
C ILE A 204 0.54 -2.62 -1.29
N LEU A 205 1.12 -2.25 -2.44
CA LEU A 205 2.14 -1.18 -2.53
C LEU A 205 1.57 0.18 -2.12
N GLY A 206 0.35 0.51 -2.54
CA GLY A 206 -0.30 1.77 -2.15
C GLY A 206 -0.61 1.82 -0.66
N ALA A 207 -1.01 0.70 -0.05
CA ALA A 207 -1.24 0.63 1.38
C ALA A 207 0.09 0.75 2.17
N GLU A 208 1.15 0.08 1.72
CA GLU A 208 2.49 0.16 2.31
C GLU A 208 3.01 1.60 2.34
N ASP A 209 3.00 2.27 1.19
CA ASP A 209 3.48 3.66 1.06
C ASP A 209 2.65 4.64 1.91
N GLY A 210 1.33 4.50 1.88
CA GLY A 210 0.42 5.32 2.68
C GLY A 210 0.61 5.15 4.19
N VAL A 211 0.87 3.93 4.67
CA VAL A 211 1.16 3.67 6.10
C VAL A 211 2.50 4.31 6.48
N SER A 212 3.56 4.07 5.69
CA SER A 212 4.88 4.69 5.94
C SER A 212 4.77 6.21 6.02
N GLY A 213 3.96 6.80 5.14
CA GLY A 213 3.78 8.24 5.11
C GLY A 213 3.06 8.85 6.29
N LEU A 214 2.12 8.12 6.91
CA LEU A 214 1.46 8.56 8.14
C LEU A 214 2.43 8.54 9.33
N ASP A 215 3.29 7.53 9.37
CA ASP A 215 4.31 7.37 10.42
C ASP A 215 5.34 8.52 10.37
N ASP A 216 5.76 8.95 9.17
CA ASP A 216 6.71 10.05 8.97
C ASP A 216 6.27 11.39 9.59
N VAL A 217 4.96 11.63 9.63
CA VAL A 217 4.38 12.90 10.11
C VAL A 217 4.11 12.84 11.62
N GLY A 218 4.36 11.68 12.25
CA GLY A 218 4.01 11.44 13.65
C GLY A 218 2.51 11.54 13.90
N VAL A 219 1.67 11.28 12.88
CA VAL A 219 0.21 11.25 13.08
C VAL A 219 -0.14 9.93 13.75
N GLU A 220 -0.04 9.89 15.08
CA GLU A 220 -0.43 8.73 15.89
C GLU A 220 -1.96 8.66 16.03
N ILE A 221 -2.64 8.43 14.90
CA ILE A 221 -4.09 8.35 14.81
C ILE A 221 -4.56 7.05 15.47
N GLY A 222 -5.29 7.18 16.58
CA GLY A 222 -5.88 6.04 17.30
C GLY A 222 -5.19 5.66 18.61
N ARG A 223 -4.17 6.40 19.06
CA ARG A 223 -3.72 6.30 20.45
C ARG A 223 -4.65 7.10 21.36
N PRO A 224 -5.15 6.51 22.47
CA PRO A 224 -5.78 7.29 23.51
C PRO A 224 -4.73 8.24 24.09
N ILE A 225 -5.02 9.54 24.04
CA ILE A 225 -4.25 10.59 24.73
C ILE A 225 -4.42 10.40 26.24
#